data_AF-A0A1C6R4K0-F1
#
_entry.id   AF-A0A1C6R4K0-F1
#
_cell.length_a   1.000
_cell.length_b   1.000
_cell.length_c   1.000
_cell.angle_alpha   90.00
_cell.angle_beta   90.00
_cell.angle_gamma   90.00
#
_symmetry.space_group_name_H-M   'P 1'
#
loop_
_entity.id
_entity.type
_entity.pdbx_description
1 polymer ?
#
loop_
_entity_poly.entity_id
_entity_poly.type
_entity_poly.pdbx_seq_one_letter_code
_entity_poly.pdbx_strand_id
1 'polypeptide(L)'
;MTDRTDRTDRDPAVASEAVSALRLAEATVRFGDRAALDSVTLDVAEHEIVCVLGPSGSGKSTLLRVVAGLQELDAGQVLLGGRDQSGVPAHRRGVGLMFQDHQLFAHRDVGGNVAFGPRVRGAGRAERDARVAELLSLVGLPGAAHRAVASLSGGEQQRVALARALAPSPRLLLLDEPLGQLDRTLRERLVVELRDLFTALGTTVLAVTHDQGEAFALADRVVVMRDGRVAQSGTPLAVWQRPADEFVARFLGFGNIVPATVSGPWADTPWGKVPVPEGTAAGRRPLLVRPAGVRLVAPDAGLTCVVTARTFRGTHVAVRLQPESGPELEAACGLRDAPEQGGRVGVTFDVTETVVLA
;
A
#
# COMPACT_ATOMS: atom_id res chain seq x y z
N MET A 1 2.38 11.44 62.00
CA MET A 1 3.43 10.78 61.20
C MET A 1 2.73 9.75 60.34
N THR A 2 2.81 9.93 59.01
CA THR A 2 2.31 9.08 57.89
C THR A 2 0.80 8.79 57.87
N ASP A 3 -0.02 9.54 57.12
CA ASP A 3 -0.20 9.53 55.66
C ASP A 3 -0.83 8.23 55.14
N ARG A 4 -2.11 8.33 54.77
CA ARG A 4 -2.80 7.40 53.86
C ARG A 4 -3.97 8.15 53.23
N THR A 5 -3.62 8.90 52.18
CA THR A 5 -4.55 9.40 51.18
C THR A 5 -5.12 8.22 50.39
N ASP A 6 -6.43 8.02 50.51
CA ASP A 6 -7.19 7.08 49.69
C ASP A 6 -7.35 7.70 48.30
N ARG A 7 -6.40 7.37 47.42
CA ARG A 7 -6.32 7.78 46.04
C ARG A 7 -7.15 6.76 45.25
N THR A 8 -8.43 7.02 45.07
CA THR A 8 -9.25 6.32 44.07
C THR A 8 -8.60 6.53 42.71
N ASP A 9 -8.02 5.43 42.22
CA ASP A 9 -7.40 5.27 40.92
C ASP A 9 -8.47 5.57 39.85
N ARG A 10 -8.33 6.71 39.17
CA ARG A 10 -9.08 6.99 37.95
C ARG A 10 -8.40 6.21 36.84
N ASP A 11 -9.06 5.16 36.38
CA ASP A 11 -8.73 4.44 35.15
C ASP A 11 -8.40 5.44 34.01
N PRO A 12 -7.18 5.41 33.45
CA PRO A 12 -6.82 6.26 32.32
C PRO A 12 -6.84 5.44 31.04
N ALA A 13 -8.02 5.09 30.51
CA ALA A 13 -8.13 4.54 29.15
C ALA A 13 -9.56 4.54 28.59
N VAL A 14 -10.24 5.70 28.57
CA VAL A 14 -11.20 5.92 27.49
C VAL A 14 -10.36 6.39 26.31
N ALA A 15 -9.95 5.44 25.47
CA ALA A 15 -9.39 5.75 24.16
C ALA A 15 -10.39 6.66 23.46
N SER A 16 -10.00 7.92 23.23
CA SER A 16 -10.72 8.86 22.39
C SER A 16 -11.07 8.14 21.08
N GLU A 17 -12.35 7.87 20.84
CA GLU A 17 -12.83 7.34 19.56
C GLU A 17 -12.36 8.30 18.46
N ALA A 18 -11.30 7.93 17.76
CA ALA A 18 -10.89 8.66 16.58
C ALA A 18 -12.08 8.67 15.61
N VAL A 19 -12.55 9.86 15.25
CA VAL A 19 -13.68 10.00 14.34
C VAL A 19 -13.26 9.39 13.00
N SER A 20 -13.87 8.25 12.67
CA SER A 20 -13.60 7.52 11.43
C SER A 20 -14.26 8.25 10.25
N ALA A 21 -13.45 8.60 9.25
CA ALA A 21 -13.93 9.19 8.01
C ALA A 21 -14.68 8.16 7.14
N LEU A 22 -14.19 6.92 7.14
CA LEU A 22 -14.80 5.77 6.46
C LEU A 22 -14.71 4.54 7.35
N ARG A 23 -15.83 3.83 7.48
CA ARG A 23 -15.89 2.48 8.04
C ARG A 23 -16.62 1.54 7.11
N LEU A 24 -15.96 0.46 6.73
CA LEU A 24 -16.56 -0.74 6.16
C LEU A 24 -16.75 -1.75 7.30
N ALA A 25 -17.98 -2.20 7.51
CA ALA A 25 -18.30 -3.21 8.51
C ALA A 25 -18.78 -4.47 7.80
N GLU A 26 -17.95 -5.52 7.79
CA GLU A 26 -18.26 -6.84 7.21
C GLU A 26 -18.77 -6.76 5.75
N ALA A 27 -18.22 -5.82 4.99
CA ALA A 27 -18.63 -5.53 3.62
C ALA A 27 -18.43 -6.76 2.72
N THR A 28 -19.52 -7.22 2.12
CA THR A 28 -19.56 -8.40 1.25
C THR A 28 -20.18 -8.05 -0.10
N VAL A 29 -19.52 -8.49 -1.18
CA VAL A 29 -20.00 -8.37 -2.57
C VAL A 29 -19.71 -9.67 -3.29
N ARG A 30 -20.70 -10.22 -3.98
CA ARG A 30 -20.64 -11.45 -4.75
C ARG A 30 -21.01 -11.19 -6.21
N PHE A 31 -20.29 -11.85 -7.10
CA PHE A 31 -20.64 -11.94 -8.52
C PHE A 31 -20.84 -13.41 -8.86
N GLY A 32 -22.11 -13.83 -8.90
CA GLY A 32 -22.46 -15.25 -8.91
C GLY A 32 -21.92 -15.95 -7.65
N ASP A 33 -21.19 -17.05 -7.83
CA ASP A 33 -20.65 -17.82 -6.71
C ASP A 33 -19.40 -17.20 -6.09
N ARG A 34 -18.72 -16.26 -6.78
CA ARG A 34 -17.46 -15.67 -6.34
C ARG A 34 -17.70 -14.44 -5.47
N ALA A 35 -17.22 -14.48 -4.22
CA ALA A 35 -17.12 -13.30 -3.38
C ALA A 35 -15.94 -12.41 -3.88
N ALA A 36 -16.25 -11.21 -4.35
CA ALA A 36 -15.24 -10.20 -4.66
C ALA A 36 -14.80 -9.44 -3.40
N LEU A 37 -15.70 -9.27 -2.44
CA LEU A 37 -15.42 -8.87 -1.06
C LEU A 37 -16.11 -9.87 -0.14
N ASP A 38 -15.42 -10.32 0.91
CA ASP A 38 -15.90 -11.36 1.81
C ASP A 38 -15.69 -10.92 3.26
N SER A 39 -16.73 -10.33 3.84
CA SER A 39 -16.73 -9.80 5.20
C SER A 39 -15.57 -8.83 5.50
N VAL A 40 -15.31 -7.88 4.60
CA VAL A 40 -14.22 -6.91 4.73
C VAL A 40 -14.56 -5.86 5.78
N THR A 41 -13.71 -5.75 6.80
CA THR A 41 -13.75 -4.67 7.78
C THR A 41 -12.53 -3.76 7.60
N LEU A 42 -12.79 -2.47 7.42
CA LEU A 42 -11.76 -1.45 7.22
C LEU A 42 -12.24 -0.12 7.76
N ASP A 43 -11.48 0.46 8.68
CA ASP A 43 -11.64 1.83 9.14
C ASP A 43 -10.58 2.72 8.50
N VAL A 44 -10.89 3.98 8.21
CA VAL A 44 -9.96 5.02 7.76
C VAL A 44 -10.23 6.26 8.62
N ALA A 45 -9.21 6.72 9.34
CA ALA A 45 -9.30 7.90 10.18
C ALA A 45 -9.34 9.18 9.32
N GLU A 46 -9.88 10.27 9.87
CA GLU A 46 -9.77 11.58 9.20
C GLU A 46 -8.31 11.97 9.00
N HIS A 47 -8.00 12.55 7.83
CA HIS A 47 -6.66 12.98 7.41
C HIS A 47 -5.65 11.82 7.24
N GLU A 48 -6.10 10.56 7.25
CA GLU A 48 -5.26 9.39 7.01
C GLU A 48 -5.15 9.08 5.51
N ILE A 49 -3.95 8.70 5.07
CA ILE A 49 -3.72 8.15 3.73
C ILE A 49 -3.58 6.62 3.83
N VAL A 50 -4.57 5.90 3.32
CA VAL A 50 -4.60 4.43 3.29
C VAL A 50 -4.43 3.93 1.86
N CYS A 51 -3.43 3.07 1.64
CA CYS A 51 -3.23 2.38 0.37
C CYS A 51 -3.63 0.91 0.48
N VAL A 52 -4.52 0.47 -0.41
CA VAL A 52 -4.95 -0.92 -0.55
C VAL A 52 -4.14 -1.59 -1.65
N LEU A 53 -3.42 -2.63 -1.26
CA LEU A 53 -2.58 -3.48 -2.10
C LEU A 53 -3.18 -4.87 -2.27
N GLY A 54 -2.71 -5.59 -3.28
CA GLY A 54 -3.05 -7.00 -3.49
C GLY A 54 -2.98 -7.39 -4.96
N PRO A 55 -2.97 -8.68 -5.28
CA PRO A 55 -2.91 -9.17 -6.65
C PRO A 55 -4.14 -8.74 -7.47
N SER A 56 -4.05 -8.90 -8.78
CA SER A 56 -5.20 -8.70 -9.67
C SER A 56 -6.36 -9.59 -9.23
N GLY A 57 -7.56 -9.01 -9.13
CA GLY A 57 -8.76 -9.74 -8.70
C GLY A 57 -8.90 -9.96 -7.20
N SER A 58 -8.07 -9.33 -6.34
CA SER A 58 -8.21 -9.42 -4.87
C SER A 58 -9.37 -8.61 -4.27
N GLY A 59 -10.11 -7.84 -5.08
CA GLY A 59 -11.29 -7.07 -4.66
C GLY A 59 -11.08 -5.55 -4.49
N LYS A 60 -9.87 -5.03 -4.72
CA LYS A 60 -9.53 -3.61 -4.48
C LYS A 60 -10.43 -2.59 -5.20
N SER A 61 -10.62 -2.73 -6.52
CA SER A 61 -11.50 -1.82 -7.27
C SER A 61 -12.97 -2.01 -6.90
N THR A 62 -13.40 -3.23 -6.52
CA THR A 62 -14.74 -3.48 -5.96
C THR A 62 -14.93 -2.73 -4.64
N LEU A 63 -13.92 -2.74 -3.76
CA LEU A 63 -13.91 -1.98 -2.51
C LEU A 63 -14.08 -0.48 -2.77
N LEU A 64 -13.29 0.10 -3.69
CA LEU A 64 -13.46 1.52 -4.06
C LEU A 64 -14.85 1.83 -4.62
N ARG A 65 -15.39 0.98 -5.49
CA ARG A 65 -16.73 1.16 -6.08
C ARG A 65 -17.83 1.07 -5.03
N VAL A 66 -17.71 0.17 -4.05
CA VAL A 66 -18.61 0.07 -2.90
C VAL A 66 -18.62 1.37 -2.10
N VAL A 67 -17.44 1.89 -1.77
CA VAL A 67 -17.32 3.16 -1.02
C VAL A 67 -17.92 4.32 -1.83
N ALA A 68 -17.64 4.38 -3.13
CA ALA A 68 -18.16 5.39 -4.04
C ALA A 68 -19.68 5.31 -4.28
N GLY A 69 -20.33 4.18 -3.95
CA GLY A 69 -21.75 3.96 -4.25
C GLY A 69 -22.02 3.59 -5.71
N LEU A 70 -21.00 3.06 -6.40
CA LEU A 70 -21.08 2.53 -7.75
C LEU A 70 -21.32 1.01 -7.78
N GLN A 71 -21.19 0.36 -6.63
CA GLN A 71 -21.49 -1.05 -6.42
C GLN A 71 -22.27 -1.19 -5.11
N GLU A 72 -23.36 -1.95 -5.13
CA GLU A 72 -24.14 -2.28 -3.93
C GLU A 72 -23.49 -3.43 -3.16
N LEU A 73 -23.71 -3.43 -1.85
CA LEU A 73 -23.32 -4.52 -0.96
C LEU A 73 -24.41 -5.60 -0.95
N ASP A 74 -24.00 -6.86 -0.87
CA ASP A 74 -24.91 -7.96 -0.56
C ASP A 74 -25.12 -8.11 0.96
N ALA A 75 -24.08 -7.79 1.75
CA ALA A 75 -24.13 -7.76 3.20
C ALA A 75 -23.09 -6.78 3.78
N GLY A 76 -23.28 -6.43 5.06
CA GLY A 76 -22.44 -5.44 5.75
C GLY A 76 -22.89 -4.00 5.50
N GLN A 77 -22.05 -3.04 5.89
CA GLN A 77 -22.38 -1.62 5.85
C GLN A 77 -21.20 -0.75 5.44
N VAL A 78 -21.50 0.41 4.84
CA VAL A 78 -20.56 1.50 4.59
C VAL A 78 -21.00 2.71 5.40
N LEU A 79 -20.14 3.20 6.28
CA LEU A 79 -20.35 4.44 7.02
C LEU A 79 -19.34 5.50 6.57
N LEU A 80 -19.82 6.71 6.28
CA LEU A 80 -18.99 7.88 5.99
C LEU A 80 -19.24 8.94 7.06
N GLY A 81 -18.20 9.31 7.82
CA GLY A 81 -18.32 10.20 8.97
C GLY A 81 -19.40 9.75 9.96
N GLY A 82 -19.45 8.44 10.23
CA GLY A 82 -20.45 7.82 11.11
C GLY A 82 -21.86 7.65 10.53
N ARG A 83 -22.12 8.06 9.29
CA ARG A 83 -23.46 7.93 8.67
C ARG A 83 -23.51 6.76 7.69
N ASP A 84 -24.50 5.89 7.87
CA ASP A 84 -24.81 4.80 6.93
C ASP A 84 -25.11 5.33 5.53
N GLN A 85 -24.53 4.70 4.51
CA GLN A 85 -24.65 5.04 3.10
C GLN A 85 -25.60 4.10 2.33
N SER A 86 -26.33 3.23 3.03
CA SER A 86 -27.34 2.34 2.45
C SER A 86 -28.42 3.16 1.72
N GLY A 87 -28.66 2.84 0.44
CA GLY A 87 -29.60 3.57 -0.42
C GLY A 87 -29.16 5.01 -0.81
N VAL A 88 -28.00 5.48 -0.35
CA VAL A 88 -27.48 6.81 -0.73
C VAL A 88 -26.79 6.72 -2.10
N PRO A 89 -27.29 7.42 -3.14
CA PRO A 89 -26.70 7.37 -4.47
C PRO A 89 -25.32 8.04 -4.50
N ALA A 90 -24.44 7.56 -5.38
CA ALA A 90 -23.03 7.99 -5.47
C ALA A 90 -22.82 9.51 -5.41
N HIS A 91 -23.61 10.29 -6.17
CA HIS A 91 -23.49 11.75 -6.25
C HIS A 91 -23.82 12.49 -4.94
N ARG A 92 -24.45 11.82 -3.95
CA ARG A 92 -24.79 12.39 -2.63
C ARG A 92 -23.84 11.95 -1.52
N ARG A 93 -22.92 11.02 -1.77
CA ARG A 93 -22.00 10.49 -0.74
C ARG A 93 -20.88 11.47 -0.35
N GLY A 94 -20.68 12.53 -1.12
CA GLY A 94 -19.71 13.59 -0.80
C GLY A 94 -18.23 13.16 -0.94
N VAL A 95 -17.98 12.05 -1.63
CA VAL A 95 -16.63 11.55 -1.94
C VAL A 95 -16.11 12.13 -3.27
N GLY A 96 -14.80 12.27 -3.39
CA GLY A 96 -14.12 12.54 -4.66
C GLY A 96 -13.55 11.24 -5.21
N LEU A 97 -13.69 10.98 -6.51
CA LEU A 97 -13.20 9.76 -7.14
C LEU A 97 -12.35 10.10 -8.36
N MET A 98 -11.16 9.52 -8.43
CA MET A 98 -10.29 9.54 -9.60
C MET A 98 -10.17 8.11 -10.14
N PHE A 99 -10.58 7.94 -11.40
CA PHE A 99 -10.46 6.67 -12.13
C PHE A 99 -9.08 6.51 -12.76
N GLN A 100 -8.70 5.24 -13.00
CA GLN A 100 -7.45 4.84 -13.64
C GLN A 100 -7.21 5.48 -15.02
N ASP A 101 -8.26 5.63 -15.83
CA ASP A 101 -8.24 6.24 -17.16
C ASP A 101 -8.50 7.76 -17.15
N HIS A 102 -8.49 8.37 -15.96
CA HIS A 102 -8.68 9.80 -15.69
C HIS A 102 -10.07 10.35 -16.05
N GLN A 103 -10.75 9.81 -17.06
CA GLN A 103 -12.08 10.16 -17.55
C GLN A 103 -12.32 11.66 -17.66
N LEU A 104 -11.36 12.40 -18.19
CA LEU A 104 -11.51 13.83 -18.43
C LEU A 104 -12.57 14.09 -19.51
N PHE A 105 -13.35 15.15 -19.33
CA PHE A 105 -14.36 15.56 -20.29
C PHE A 105 -13.67 16.20 -21.50
N ALA A 106 -13.52 15.43 -22.58
CA ALA A 106 -12.81 15.86 -23.79
C ALA A 106 -13.40 17.12 -24.46
N HIS A 107 -14.70 17.37 -24.27
CA HIS A 107 -15.42 18.54 -24.78
C HIS A 107 -15.26 19.79 -23.89
N ARG A 108 -14.49 19.71 -22.80
CA ARG A 108 -14.20 20.84 -21.90
C ARG A 108 -12.70 21.10 -21.89
N ASP A 109 -12.32 22.34 -21.63
CA ASP A 109 -10.95 22.70 -21.28
C ASP A 109 -10.59 22.20 -19.87
N VAL A 110 -9.33 22.41 -19.49
CA VAL A 110 -8.81 22.04 -18.16
C VAL A 110 -9.61 22.70 -17.05
N GLY A 111 -9.84 24.01 -17.14
CA GLY A 111 -10.59 24.77 -16.15
C GLY A 111 -12.03 24.29 -16.02
N GLY A 112 -12.68 23.98 -17.15
CA GLY A 112 -14.03 23.42 -17.19
C GLY A 112 -14.12 22.02 -16.60
N ASN A 113 -13.07 21.21 -16.69
CA ASN A 113 -12.98 19.94 -15.99
C ASN A 113 -12.91 20.15 -14.48
N VAL A 114 -11.97 20.98 -14.00
CA VAL A 114 -11.76 21.20 -12.57
C VAL A 114 -12.97 21.91 -11.92
N ALA A 115 -13.57 22.89 -12.59
CA ALA A 115 -14.75 23.62 -12.11
C ALA A 115 -16.05 22.80 -12.10
N PHE A 116 -16.08 21.61 -12.71
CA PHE A 116 -17.31 20.84 -12.90
C PHE A 116 -17.98 20.50 -11.57
N GLY A 117 -17.25 19.91 -10.62
CA GLY A 117 -17.80 19.50 -9.34
C GLY A 117 -18.33 20.68 -8.49
N PRO A 118 -17.54 21.75 -8.28
CA PRO A 118 -18.03 22.97 -7.64
C PRO A 118 -19.27 23.56 -8.32
N ARG A 119 -19.33 23.57 -9.67
CA ARG A 119 -20.50 24.02 -10.43
C ARG A 119 -21.75 23.19 -10.12
N VAL A 120 -21.61 21.87 -10.05
CA VAL A 120 -22.73 20.97 -9.71
C VAL A 120 -23.21 21.20 -8.27
N ARG A 121 -22.31 21.61 -7.36
CA ARG A 121 -22.65 22.01 -5.98
C ARG A 121 -23.18 23.44 -5.85
N GLY A 122 -23.34 24.17 -6.95
CA GLY A 122 -23.92 25.51 -6.96
C GLY A 122 -22.94 26.66 -6.70
N ALA A 123 -21.63 26.42 -6.74
CA ALA A 123 -20.62 27.45 -6.52
C ALA A 123 -20.72 28.61 -7.52
N GLY A 124 -20.48 29.84 -7.05
CA GLY A 124 -20.48 31.06 -7.86
C GLY A 124 -19.38 31.04 -8.94
N ARG A 125 -19.46 31.90 -9.96
CA ARG A 125 -18.42 31.93 -11.02
C ARG A 125 -17.05 32.32 -10.45
N ALA A 126 -17.00 33.40 -9.67
CA ALA A 126 -15.76 33.88 -9.06
C ALA A 126 -15.13 32.83 -8.12
N GLU A 127 -15.94 32.14 -7.31
CA GLU A 127 -15.50 31.06 -6.44
C GLU A 127 -14.91 29.89 -7.23
N ARG A 128 -15.58 29.49 -8.33
CA ARG A 128 -15.08 28.44 -9.23
C ARG A 128 -13.74 28.81 -9.85
N ASP A 129 -13.63 30.02 -10.39
CA ASP A 129 -12.43 30.48 -11.08
C ASP A 129 -11.23 30.57 -10.09
N ALA A 130 -11.48 31.04 -8.86
CA ALA A 130 -10.48 31.05 -7.78
C ALA A 130 -10.04 29.62 -7.40
N ARG A 131 -11.00 28.71 -7.19
CA ARG A 131 -10.72 27.31 -6.83
C ARG A 131 -9.96 26.57 -7.93
N VAL A 132 -10.28 26.83 -9.19
CA VAL A 132 -9.54 26.28 -10.35
C VAL A 132 -8.11 26.79 -10.34
N ALA A 133 -7.89 28.10 -10.19
CA ALA A 133 -6.55 28.68 -10.20
C ALA A 133 -5.70 28.13 -9.05
N GLU A 134 -6.26 28.05 -7.85
CA GLU A 134 -5.64 27.46 -6.66
C GLU A 134 -5.19 26.01 -6.92
N LEU A 135 -6.11 25.14 -7.35
CA LEU A 135 -5.81 23.72 -7.55
C LEU A 135 -4.85 23.49 -8.71
N LEU A 136 -4.96 24.25 -9.79
CA LEU A 136 -4.00 24.18 -10.88
C LEU A 136 -2.60 24.62 -10.44
N SER A 137 -2.49 25.61 -9.56
CA SER A 137 -1.21 25.97 -8.95
C SER A 137 -0.66 24.83 -8.09
N LEU A 138 -1.51 24.22 -7.25
CA LEU A 138 -1.11 23.11 -6.36
C LEU A 138 -0.65 21.87 -7.11
N VAL A 139 -1.30 21.52 -8.23
CA VAL A 139 -0.88 20.37 -9.06
C VAL A 139 0.22 20.71 -10.07
N GLY A 140 0.80 21.92 -9.99
CA GLY A 140 1.93 22.35 -10.82
C GLY A 140 1.57 22.64 -12.28
N LEU A 141 0.34 23.07 -12.56
CA LEU A 141 -0.16 23.48 -13.87
C LEU A 141 -0.72 24.92 -13.90
N PRO A 142 -0.01 25.92 -13.34
CA PRO A 142 -0.50 27.29 -13.31
C PRO A 142 -0.76 27.81 -14.74
N GLY A 143 -1.89 28.51 -14.92
CA GLY A 143 -2.28 29.07 -16.23
C GLY A 143 -2.80 28.06 -17.25
N ALA A 144 -2.84 26.77 -16.95
CA ALA A 144 -3.29 25.75 -17.89
C ALA A 144 -4.82 25.71 -18.13
N ALA A 145 -5.60 26.55 -17.43
CA ALA A 145 -7.06 26.49 -17.40
C ALA A 145 -7.73 26.47 -18.79
N HIS A 146 -7.18 27.20 -19.77
CA HIS A 146 -7.75 27.31 -21.11
C HIS A 146 -7.21 26.28 -22.11
N ARG A 147 -6.28 25.39 -21.69
CA ARG A 147 -5.77 24.34 -22.57
C ARG A 147 -6.85 23.29 -22.83
N ALA A 148 -6.86 22.75 -24.05
CA ALA A 148 -7.65 21.57 -24.38
C ALA A 148 -7.05 20.33 -23.70
N VAL A 149 -7.89 19.42 -23.20
CA VAL A 149 -7.42 18.17 -22.58
C VAL A 149 -6.56 17.34 -23.54
N ALA A 150 -6.90 17.33 -24.82
CA ALA A 150 -6.17 16.57 -25.84
C ALA A 150 -4.73 17.08 -26.09
N SER A 151 -4.39 18.30 -25.66
CA SER A 151 -3.02 18.83 -25.78
C SER A 151 -2.15 18.61 -24.53
N LEU A 152 -2.66 17.84 -23.56
CA LEU A 152 -1.94 17.49 -22.35
C LEU A 152 -1.21 16.15 -22.51
N SER A 153 0.00 16.07 -21.96
CA SER A 153 0.67 14.79 -21.71
C SER A 153 -0.11 13.94 -20.69
N GLY A 154 0.16 12.63 -20.62
CA GLY A 154 -0.51 11.73 -19.67
C GLY A 154 -0.37 12.20 -18.21
N GLY A 155 0.83 12.62 -17.79
CA GLY A 155 1.04 13.15 -16.44
C GLY A 155 0.29 14.47 -16.16
N GLU A 156 0.14 15.34 -17.18
CA GLU A 156 -0.68 16.54 -17.06
C GLU A 156 -2.18 16.19 -16.97
N GLN A 157 -2.68 15.24 -17.76
CA GLN A 157 -4.07 14.77 -17.67
C GLN A 157 -4.37 14.20 -16.28
N GLN A 158 -3.45 13.44 -15.73
CA GLN A 158 -3.57 12.89 -14.39
C GLN A 158 -3.66 13.99 -13.32
N ARG A 159 -2.77 14.99 -13.36
CA ARG A 159 -2.79 16.16 -12.46
C ARG A 159 -4.12 16.92 -12.56
N VAL A 160 -4.66 17.08 -13.77
CA VAL A 160 -5.99 17.68 -13.98
C VAL A 160 -7.11 16.82 -13.40
N ALA A 161 -7.04 15.49 -13.55
CA ALA A 161 -8.03 14.58 -12.98
C ALA A 161 -8.03 14.63 -11.45
N LEU A 162 -6.85 14.71 -10.83
CA LEU A 162 -6.69 14.89 -9.40
C LEU A 162 -7.26 16.23 -8.93
N ALA A 163 -6.89 17.33 -9.59
CA ALA A 163 -7.44 18.65 -9.30
C ALA A 163 -8.98 18.65 -9.39
N ARG A 164 -9.55 17.99 -10.41
CA ARG A 164 -11.00 17.84 -10.55
C ARG A 164 -11.63 17.06 -9.39
N ALA A 165 -10.99 15.99 -8.91
CA ALA A 165 -11.49 15.21 -7.79
C ALA A 165 -11.43 15.99 -6.46
N LEU A 166 -10.42 16.86 -6.29
CA LEU A 166 -10.23 17.72 -5.12
C LEU A 166 -11.08 19.00 -5.14
N ALA A 167 -11.52 19.45 -6.32
CA ALA A 167 -12.25 20.70 -6.50
C ALA A 167 -13.49 20.85 -5.59
N PRO A 168 -14.33 19.82 -5.38
CA PRO A 168 -15.49 19.91 -4.49
C PRO A 168 -15.17 19.89 -2.99
N SER A 169 -13.89 19.85 -2.62
CA SER A 169 -13.42 19.65 -1.25
C SER A 169 -14.06 18.41 -0.60
N PRO A 170 -13.82 17.21 -1.15
CA PRO A 170 -14.43 15.99 -0.63
C PRO A 170 -13.87 15.65 0.76
N ARG A 171 -14.71 15.00 1.59
CA ARG A 171 -14.27 14.50 2.90
C ARG A 171 -13.38 13.26 2.79
N LEU A 172 -13.52 12.53 1.69
CA LEU A 172 -12.78 11.33 1.35
C LEU A 172 -12.46 11.34 -0.14
N LEU A 173 -11.18 11.21 -0.46
CA LEU A 173 -10.67 11.07 -1.81
C LEU A 173 -10.38 9.59 -2.11
N LEU A 174 -10.94 9.10 -3.20
CA LEU A 174 -10.79 7.74 -3.69
C LEU A 174 -9.93 7.76 -4.95
N LEU A 175 -8.83 7.00 -4.95
CA LEU A 175 -7.88 6.95 -6.07
C LEU A 175 -7.74 5.51 -6.58
N ASP A 176 -8.11 5.26 -7.83
CA ASP A 176 -7.96 3.95 -8.47
C ASP A 176 -6.75 3.97 -9.43
N GLU A 177 -5.64 3.34 -9.02
CA GLU A 177 -4.36 3.30 -9.73
C GLU A 177 -3.89 4.67 -10.25
N PRO A 178 -3.73 5.67 -9.37
CA PRO A 178 -3.52 7.06 -9.79
C PRO A 178 -2.25 7.26 -10.61
N LEU A 179 -1.25 6.38 -10.49
CA LEU A 179 0.05 6.48 -11.16
C LEU A 179 0.37 5.33 -12.14
N GLY A 180 -0.61 4.47 -12.44
CA GLY A 180 -0.39 3.22 -13.17
C GLY A 180 0.08 3.39 -14.62
N GLN A 181 -0.25 4.51 -15.28
CA GLN A 181 0.07 4.75 -16.69
C GLN A 181 1.38 5.49 -16.93
N LEU A 182 2.10 5.86 -15.87
CA LEU A 182 3.30 6.69 -15.98
C LEU A 182 4.58 5.87 -16.04
N ASP A 183 5.62 6.42 -16.64
CA ASP A 183 6.96 5.86 -16.54
C ASP A 183 7.49 5.92 -15.10
N ARG A 184 8.49 5.08 -14.81
CA ARG A 184 9.02 4.89 -13.46
C ARG A 184 9.57 6.18 -12.85
N THR A 185 10.35 6.96 -13.60
CA THR A 185 11.03 8.16 -13.09
C THR A 185 10.00 9.23 -12.73
N LEU A 186 9.01 9.44 -13.61
CA LEU A 186 7.94 10.38 -13.34
C LEU A 186 7.07 9.91 -12.16
N ARG A 187 6.80 8.61 -12.06
CA ARG A 187 6.06 8.03 -10.93
C ARG A 187 6.76 8.29 -9.61
N GLU A 188 8.04 7.93 -9.47
CA GLU A 188 8.80 8.10 -8.22
C GLU A 188 8.78 9.56 -7.73
N ARG A 189 8.91 10.52 -8.65
CA ARG A 189 8.79 11.95 -8.33
C ARG A 189 7.38 12.32 -7.89
N LEU A 190 6.35 11.86 -8.62
CA LEU A 190 4.96 12.24 -8.36
C LEU A 190 4.42 11.67 -7.05
N VAL A 191 4.85 10.47 -6.64
CA VAL A 191 4.38 9.89 -5.37
C VAL A 191 4.69 10.84 -4.20
N VAL A 192 5.88 11.42 -4.17
CA VAL A 192 6.29 12.37 -3.13
C VAL A 192 5.47 13.65 -3.22
N GLU A 193 5.32 14.23 -4.43
CA GLU A 193 4.50 15.43 -4.64
C GLU A 193 3.03 15.22 -4.19
N LEU A 194 2.47 14.03 -4.42
CA LEU A 194 1.11 13.68 -4.00
C LEU A 194 0.98 13.55 -2.48
N ARG A 195 1.95 12.90 -1.82
CA ARG A 195 1.96 12.78 -0.36
C ARG A 195 1.99 14.16 0.29
N ASP A 196 2.86 15.05 -0.19
CA ASP A 196 2.97 16.42 0.32
C ASP A 196 1.68 17.20 0.09
N LEU A 197 1.07 17.07 -1.10
CA LEU A 197 -0.20 17.71 -1.43
C LEU A 197 -1.33 17.25 -0.50
N PHE A 198 -1.51 15.94 -0.31
CA PHE A 198 -2.58 15.41 0.55
C PHE A 198 -2.38 15.77 2.01
N THR A 199 -1.14 15.78 2.48
CA THR A 199 -0.77 16.21 3.82
C THR A 199 -1.08 17.69 4.01
N ALA A 200 -0.66 18.55 3.07
CA ALA A 200 -0.91 19.99 3.13
C ALA A 200 -2.40 20.34 3.09
N LEU A 201 -3.20 19.56 2.37
CA LEU A 201 -4.66 19.74 2.28
C LEU A 201 -5.42 19.08 3.43
N GLY A 202 -4.77 18.26 4.28
CA GLY A 202 -5.44 17.46 5.30
C GLY A 202 -6.54 16.56 4.71
N THR A 203 -6.32 16.00 3.52
CA THR A 203 -7.35 15.20 2.85
C THR A 203 -7.25 13.75 3.29
N THR A 204 -8.38 13.15 3.68
CA THR A 204 -8.46 11.69 3.88
C THR A 204 -8.44 10.98 2.53
N VAL A 205 -7.54 10.00 2.36
CA VAL A 205 -7.33 9.31 1.08
C VAL A 205 -7.44 7.81 1.25
N LEU A 206 -8.22 7.18 0.37
CA LEU A 206 -8.20 5.74 0.14
C LEU A 206 -7.75 5.49 -1.30
N ALA A 207 -6.53 5.00 -1.45
CA ALA A 207 -5.92 4.71 -2.74
C ALA A 207 -5.82 3.20 -2.97
N VAL A 208 -5.98 2.77 -4.21
CA VAL A 208 -5.71 1.41 -4.67
C VAL A 208 -4.55 1.46 -5.64
N THR A 209 -3.57 0.58 -5.44
CA THR A 209 -2.47 0.38 -6.39
C THR A 209 -2.03 -1.08 -6.40
N HIS A 210 -1.34 -1.48 -7.46
CA HIS A 210 -0.61 -2.74 -7.55
C HIS A 210 0.90 -2.54 -7.33
N ASP A 211 1.38 -1.30 -7.26
CA ASP A 211 2.78 -0.95 -7.04
C ASP A 211 3.06 -0.75 -5.54
N GLN A 212 3.94 -1.60 -5.00
CA GLN A 212 4.29 -1.57 -3.57
C GLN A 212 5.10 -0.34 -3.20
N GLY A 213 5.99 0.11 -4.10
CA GLY A 213 6.83 1.27 -3.87
C GLY A 213 5.97 2.54 -3.76
N GLU A 214 4.97 2.67 -4.63
CA GLU A 214 3.96 3.72 -4.53
C GLU A 214 3.23 3.68 -3.20
N ALA A 215 2.67 2.53 -2.82
CA ALA A 215 1.92 2.42 -1.58
C ALA A 215 2.77 2.74 -0.34
N PHE A 216 4.02 2.27 -0.30
CA PHE A 216 4.92 2.52 0.82
C PHE A 216 5.40 3.96 0.92
N ALA A 217 5.57 4.64 -0.22
CA ALA A 217 5.98 6.04 -0.23
C ALA A 217 4.80 7.00 -0.01
N LEU A 218 3.58 6.62 -0.39
CA LEU A 218 2.38 7.46 -0.26
C LEU A 218 1.69 7.31 1.11
N ALA A 219 1.53 6.09 1.61
CA ALA A 219 0.56 5.79 2.66
C ALA A 219 1.11 5.93 4.08
N ASP A 220 0.23 6.33 4.99
CA ASP A 220 0.46 6.19 6.43
C ASP A 220 0.17 4.75 6.88
N ARG A 221 -0.82 4.10 6.22
CA ARG A 221 -1.17 2.70 6.45
C ARG A 221 -1.44 1.96 5.15
N VAL A 222 -0.96 0.72 5.11
CA VAL A 222 -1.16 -0.21 4.00
C VAL A 222 -2.14 -1.29 4.42
N VAL A 223 -2.99 -1.70 3.49
CA VAL A 223 -3.92 -2.81 3.62
C VAL A 223 -3.65 -3.79 2.49
N VAL A 224 -3.16 -4.99 2.80
CA VAL A 224 -2.95 -6.04 1.80
C VAL A 224 -4.20 -6.91 1.73
N MET A 225 -4.78 -7.04 0.54
CA MET A 225 -5.95 -7.87 0.26
C MET A 225 -5.57 -9.18 -0.44
N ARG A 226 -6.23 -10.26 -0.06
CA ARG A 226 -6.18 -11.59 -0.69
C ARG A 226 -7.59 -12.13 -0.82
N ASP A 227 -7.99 -12.53 -2.03
CA ASP A 227 -9.25 -13.24 -2.29
C ASP A 227 -10.48 -12.59 -1.63
N GLY A 228 -10.60 -11.27 -1.76
CA GLY A 228 -11.72 -10.50 -1.21
C GLY A 228 -11.66 -10.26 0.30
N ARG A 229 -10.56 -10.61 0.97
CA ARG A 229 -10.34 -10.43 2.42
C ARG A 229 -9.10 -9.57 2.70
N VAL A 230 -9.06 -8.93 3.86
CA VAL A 230 -7.85 -8.28 4.36
C VAL A 230 -6.90 -9.36 4.90
N ALA A 231 -5.72 -9.46 4.30
CA ALA A 231 -4.64 -10.35 4.74
C ALA A 231 -3.78 -9.72 5.84
N GLN A 232 -3.50 -8.42 5.73
CA GLN A 232 -2.75 -7.66 6.73
C GLN A 232 -3.05 -6.17 6.62
N SER A 233 -3.01 -5.47 7.76
CA SER A 233 -3.01 -4.00 7.80
C SER A 233 -1.97 -3.49 8.77
N GLY A 234 -1.29 -2.40 8.43
CA GLY A 234 -0.27 -1.78 9.28
C GLY A 234 0.50 -0.69 8.54
N THR A 235 1.43 -0.02 9.24
CA THR A 235 2.31 0.96 8.58
C THR A 235 3.15 0.27 7.49
N PRO A 236 3.60 1.01 6.46
CA PRO A 236 4.50 0.46 5.43
C PRO A 236 5.67 -0.34 6.02
N LEU A 237 6.32 0.22 7.03
CA LEU A 237 7.45 -0.41 7.71
C LEU A 237 7.06 -1.70 8.43
N ALA A 238 5.92 -1.70 9.14
CA ALA A 238 5.46 -2.88 9.87
C ALA A 238 5.11 -4.02 8.92
N VAL A 239 4.41 -3.73 7.82
CA VAL A 239 4.03 -4.72 6.80
C VAL A 239 5.28 -5.30 6.11
N TRP A 240 6.28 -4.47 5.80
CA TRP A 240 7.55 -4.90 5.22
C TRP A 240 8.41 -5.72 6.18
N GLN A 241 8.55 -5.26 7.43
CA GLN A 241 9.41 -5.90 8.42
C GLN A 241 8.81 -7.19 8.99
N ARG A 242 7.48 -7.25 9.10
CA ARG A 242 6.75 -8.35 9.72
C ARG A 242 5.54 -8.71 8.87
N PRO A 243 5.74 -9.29 7.68
CA PRO A 243 4.64 -9.83 6.89
C PRO A 243 3.91 -10.91 7.70
N ALA A 244 2.58 -10.88 7.67
CA ALA A 244 1.74 -11.70 8.55
C ALA A 244 1.83 -13.19 8.23
N ASP A 245 1.91 -13.53 6.94
CA ASP A 245 1.98 -14.91 6.45
C ASP A 245 2.87 -15.02 5.19
N GLU A 246 3.05 -16.24 4.70
CA GLU A 246 3.81 -16.51 3.47
C GLU A 246 3.26 -15.78 2.25
N PHE A 247 1.94 -15.63 2.14
CA PHE A 247 1.35 -14.91 1.02
C PHE A 247 1.74 -13.44 1.03
N VAL A 248 1.62 -12.75 2.17
CA VAL A 248 2.01 -11.34 2.24
C VAL A 248 3.49 -11.20 1.95
N ALA A 249 4.33 -12.08 2.51
CA ALA A 249 5.76 -12.06 2.24
C ALA A 249 6.09 -12.23 0.74
N ARG A 250 5.47 -13.21 0.06
CA ARG A 250 5.66 -13.42 -1.39
C ARG A 250 5.08 -12.29 -2.22
N PHE A 251 3.94 -11.74 -1.81
CA PHE A 251 3.33 -10.59 -2.47
C PHE A 251 4.29 -9.39 -2.43
N LEU A 252 4.98 -9.16 -1.31
CA LEU A 252 6.01 -8.13 -1.16
C LEU A 252 7.32 -8.42 -1.92
N GLY A 253 7.38 -9.51 -2.69
CA GLY A 253 8.53 -9.87 -3.51
C GLY A 253 9.60 -10.68 -2.79
N PHE A 254 9.36 -11.14 -1.55
CA PHE A 254 10.32 -12.00 -0.87
C PHE A 254 10.29 -13.44 -1.43
N GLY A 255 11.44 -13.91 -1.94
CA GLY A 255 11.58 -15.24 -2.54
C GLY A 255 12.07 -16.33 -1.59
N ASN A 256 12.97 -15.96 -0.68
CA ASN A 256 13.66 -16.86 0.25
C ASN A 256 12.76 -17.27 1.42
N ILE A 257 11.74 -18.08 1.13
CA ILE A 257 10.80 -18.59 2.11
C ILE A 257 10.79 -20.11 2.04
N VAL A 258 11.09 -20.76 3.16
CA VAL A 258 11.19 -22.22 3.28
C VAL A 258 10.44 -22.73 4.50
N PRO A 259 9.95 -23.99 4.48
CA PRO A 259 9.44 -24.62 5.69
C PRO A 259 10.56 -24.74 6.73
N ALA A 260 10.23 -24.49 8.00
CA ALA A 260 11.17 -24.58 9.10
C ALA A 260 10.55 -25.20 10.35
N THR A 261 11.39 -25.77 11.21
CA THR A 261 11.01 -26.17 12.57
C THR A 261 11.84 -25.36 13.56
N VAL A 262 11.20 -24.43 14.27
CA VAL A 262 11.85 -23.57 15.24
C VAL A 262 12.11 -24.33 16.55
N SER A 263 13.36 -24.32 17.02
CA SER A 263 13.80 -24.89 18.28
C SER A 263 14.86 -24.00 18.96
N GLY A 264 14.48 -23.32 20.04
CA GLY A 264 15.37 -22.38 20.73
C GLY A 264 15.76 -21.20 19.83
N PRO A 265 17.05 -20.83 19.73
CA PRO A 265 17.51 -19.71 18.89
C PRO A 265 17.73 -20.10 17.42
N TRP A 266 17.32 -21.30 17.01
CA TRP A 266 17.54 -21.84 15.67
C TRP A 266 16.25 -22.35 15.04
N ALA A 267 16.24 -22.41 13.72
CA ALA A 267 15.26 -23.11 12.93
C ALA A 267 15.94 -24.13 12.03
N ASP A 268 15.45 -25.38 12.07
CA ASP A 268 15.87 -26.42 11.14
C ASP A 268 15.14 -26.22 9.81
N THR A 269 15.89 -25.99 8.74
CA THR A 269 15.40 -25.67 7.39
C THR A 269 16.06 -26.58 6.34
N PRO A 270 15.56 -26.61 5.09
CA PRO A 270 16.27 -27.22 3.97
C PRO A 270 17.66 -26.64 3.69
N TRP A 271 17.97 -25.44 4.21
CA TRP A 271 19.29 -24.79 4.13
C TRP A 271 20.19 -25.09 5.35
N GLY A 272 19.77 -26.01 6.22
CA GLY A 272 20.42 -26.28 7.50
C GLY A 272 19.85 -25.44 8.64
N LYS A 273 20.66 -25.21 9.68
CA LYS A 273 20.26 -24.42 10.84
C LYS A 273 20.40 -22.93 10.57
N VAL A 274 19.29 -22.22 10.68
CA VAL A 274 19.21 -20.77 10.48
C VAL A 274 18.89 -20.10 11.83
N PRO A 275 19.59 -19.04 12.24
CA PRO A 275 19.28 -18.35 13.49
C PRO A 275 17.93 -17.64 13.36
N VAL A 276 17.18 -17.58 14.46
CA VAL A 276 15.91 -16.84 14.55
C VAL A 276 15.94 -15.82 15.68
N PRO A 277 15.10 -14.77 15.65
CA PRO A 277 15.06 -13.77 16.70
C PRO A 277 14.76 -14.40 18.07
N GLU A 278 15.33 -13.83 19.12
CA GLU A 278 15.08 -14.28 20.49
C GLU A 278 13.59 -14.20 20.85
N GLY A 279 13.09 -15.18 21.60
CA GLY A 279 11.68 -15.25 22.01
C GLY A 279 10.72 -15.76 20.92
N THR A 280 11.23 -16.19 19.77
CA THR A 280 10.42 -16.85 18.72
C THR A 280 9.81 -18.15 19.24
N ALA A 281 8.50 -18.33 19.03
CA ALA A 281 7.80 -19.53 19.46
C ALA A 281 8.27 -20.77 18.69
N ALA A 282 8.46 -21.88 19.42
CA ALA A 282 8.83 -23.16 18.84
C ALA A 282 7.69 -23.74 17.98
N GLY A 283 8.07 -24.57 17.00
CA GLY A 283 7.12 -25.30 16.15
C GLY A 283 7.40 -25.17 14.65
N ARG A 284 6.56 -25.84 13.86
CA ARG A 284 6.70 -25.88 12.40
C ARG A 284 6.05 -24.64 11.77
N ARG A 285 6.84 -23.79 11.14
CA ARG A 285 6.40 -22.51 10.54
C ARG A 285 7.28 -22.17 9.32
N PRO A 286 6.77 -21.42 8.33
CA PRO A 286 7.63 -20.91 7.27
C PRO A 286 8.63 -19.89 7.83
N LEU A 287 9.87 -19.95 7.34
CA LEU A 287 10.93 -18.98 7.65
C LEU A 287 11.23 -18.15 6.40
N LEU A 288 11.16 -16.84 6.55
CA LEU A 288 11.64 -15.87 5.59
C LEU A 288 13.07 -15.45 5.98
N VAL A 289 13.99 -15.46 5.01
CA VAL A 289 15.32 -14.85 5.12
C VAL A 289 15.48 -13.80 4.03
N ARG A 290 15.53 -12.50 4.35
CA ARG A 290 15.68 -11.49 3.29
C ARG A 290 17.00 -11.67 2.53
N PRO A 291 17.08 -11.29 1.24
CA PRO A 291 18.33 -11.41 0.48
C PRO A 291 19.54 -10.71 1.13
N ALA A 292 19.31 -9.59 1.83
CA ALA A 292 20.35 -8.89 2.59
C ALA A 292 20.86 -9.69 3.81
N GLY A 293 20.06 -10.63 4.31
CA GLY A 293 20.41 -11.56 5.38
C GLY A 293 21.21 -12.77 4.93
N VAL A 294 21.34 -12.99 3.62
CA VAL A 294 22.13 -14.09 3.05
C VAL A 294 23.56 -13.58 2.83
N ARG A 295 24.44 -13.85 3.80
CA ARG A 295 25.82 -13.36 3.80
C ARG A 295 26.72 -14.34 3.07
N LEU A 296 27.40 -13.84 2.03
CA LEU A 296 28.40 -14.59 1.28
C LEU A 296 29.71 -14.66 2.06
N VAL A 297 30.24 -15.87 2.23
CA VAL A 297 31.50 -16.17 2.93
C VAL A 297 32.35 -17.15 2.11
N ALA A 298 33.53 -17.52 2.61
CA ALA A 298 34.36 -18.54 1.99
C ALA A 298 33.59 -19.88 1.84
N PRO A 299 33.82 -20.68 0.76
CA PRO A 299 33.06 -21.89 0.45
C PRO A 299 32.90 -22.92 1.57
N ASP A 300 33.86 -22.98 2.49
CA ASP A 300 33.97 -23.90 3.61
C ASP A 300 33.44 -23.32 4.94
N ALA A 301 33.01 -22.06 4.96
CA ALA A 301 32.60 -21.34 6.17
C ALA A 301 31.07 -21.30 6.40
N GLY A 302 30.28 -22.05 5.63
CA GLY A 302 28.82 -22.06 5.72
C GLY A 302 28.16 -23.08 4.78
N LEU A 303 26.89 -22.87 4.45
CA LEU A 303 26.19 -23.68 3.45
C LEU A 303 26.85 -23.46 2.08
N THR A 304 27.48 -24.51 1.54
CA THR A 304 28.16 -24.43 0.25
C THR A 304 27.13 -24.35 -0.89
N CYS A 305 27.29 -23.32 -1.73
CA CYS A 305 26.42 -23.03 -2.85
C CYS A 305 27.23 -22.78 -4.14
N VAL A 306 26.61 -23.02 -5.29
CA VAL A 306 27.09 -22.59 -6.60
C VAL A 306 26.32 -21.36 -7.06
N VAL A 307 27.03 -20.36 -7.57
CA VAL A 307 26.41 -19.16 -8.14
C VAL A 307 25.78 -19.49 -9.49
N THR A 308 24.46 -19.51 -9.58
CA THR A 308 23.73 -19.86 -10.81
C THR A 308 23.48 -18.65 -11.69
N ALA A 309 23.27 -17.47 -11.10
CA ALA A 309 23.04 -16.24 -11.84
C ALA A 309 23.43 -15.00 -11.04
N ARG A 310 23.72 -13.91 -11.77
CA ARG A 310 23.99 -12.57 -11.22
C ARG A 310 23.09 -11.58 -11.93
N THR A 311 22.47 -10.68 -11.19
CA THR A 311 21.61 -9.64 -11.75
C THR A 311 21.95 -8.31 -11.10
N PHE A 312 22.44 -7.36 -11.90
CA PHE A 312 22.70 -6.00 -11.46
C PHE A 312 21.37 -5.26 -11.22
N ARG A 313 21.20 -4.71 -10.01
CA ARG A 313 19.99 -3.99 -9.56
C ARG A 313 20.30 -2.52 -9.23
N GLY A 314 21.29 -1.93 -9.90
CA GLY A 314 21.72 -0.54 -9.66
C GLY A 314 22.71 -0.42 -8.51
N THR A 315 22.21 -0.48 -7.27
CA THR A 315 23.03 -0.29 -6.05
C THR A 315 23.64 -1.57 -5.48
N HIS A 316 23.13 -2.72 -5.92
CA HIS A 316 23.55 -4.04 -5.44
C HIS A 316 23.45 -5.07 -6.57
N VAL A 317 24.01 -6.25 -6.33
CA VAL A 317 23.86 -7.42 -7.19
C VAL A 317 23.01 -8.46 -6.46
N ALA A 318 21.91 -8.83 -7.10
CA ALA A 318 21.14 -10.01 -6.70
C ALA A 318 21.85 -11.25 -7.27
N VAL A 319 22.21 -12.18 -6.38
CA VAL A 319 22.96 -13.39 -6.71
C VAL A 319 22.08 -14.58 -6.40
N ARG A 320 21.78 -15.40 -7.42
CA ARG A 320 21.09 -16.66 -7.22
C ARG A 320 22.09 -17.77 -6.92
N LEU A 321 21.77 -18.54 -5.88
CA LEU A 321 22.64 -19.52 -5.27
C LEU A 321 21.91 -20.85 -5.22
N GLN A 322 22.50 -21.89 -5.83
CA GLN A 322 22.04 -23.27 -5.69
C GLN A 322 22.85 -23.96 -4.59
N PRO A 323 22.25 -24.29 -3.43
CA PRO A 323 22.90 -25.10 -2.41
C PRO A 323 23.17 -26.52 -2.88
N GLU A 324 24.13 -27.19 -2.25
CA GLU A 324 24.35 -28.63 -2.41
C GLU A 324 23.12 -29.46 -1.96
N SER A 325 22.38 -28.96 -0.97
CA SER A 325 21.10 -29.51 -0.53
C SER A 325 20.08 -28.41 -0.27
N GLY A 326 18.88 -28.54 -0.84
CA GLY A 326 17.77 -27.60 -0.62
C GLY A 326 17.43 -26.75 -1.85
N PRO A 327 16.42 -25.87 -1.72
CA PRO A 327 15.98 -25.01 -2.81
C PRO A 327 16.97 -23.85 -3.06
N GLU A 328 16.91 -23.28 -4.26
CA GLU A 328 17.64 -22.05 -4.62
C GLU A 328 17.29 -20.91 -3.64
N LEU A 329 18.27 -20.07 -3.35
CA LEU A 329 18.08 -18.83 -2.59
C LEU A 329 18.78 -17.65 -3.27
N GLU A 330 18.31 -16.44 -2.95
CA GLU A 330 18.86 -15.19 -3.46
C GLU A 330 19.63 -14.45 -2.35
N ALA A 331 20.83 -13.96 -2.67
CA ALA A 331 21.58 -13.03 -1.83
C ALA A 331 21.64 -11.65 -2.47
N ALA A 332 21.68 -10.60 -1.65
CA ALA A 332 21.99 -9.24 -2.09
C ALA A 332 23.38 -8.85 -1.58
N CYS A 333 24.30 -8.50 -2.48
CA CYS A 333 25.66 -8.12 -2.13
C CYS A 333 26.11 -6.84 -2.86
N GLY A 334 27.19 -6.24 -2.35
CA GLY A 334 27.82 -5.08 -2.97
C GLY A 334 28.39 -5.40 -4.35
N LEU A 335 28.48 -4.38 -5.20
CA LEU A 335 28.93 -4.50 -6.60
C LEU A 335 30.31 -5.14 -6.75
N ARG A 336 31.22 -4.84 -5.81
CA ARG A 336 32.60 -5.31 -5.81
C ARG A 336 32.75 -6.72 -5.24
N ASP A 337 31.77 -7.16 -4.46
CA ASP A 337 31.82 -8.41 -3.70
C ASP A 337 31.01 -9.53 -4.39
N ALA A 338 30.39 -9.22 -5.52
CA ALA A 338 29.52 -10.14 -6.24
C ALA A 338 30.35 -11.27 -6.91
N PRO A 339 30.22 -12.52 -6.46
CA PRO A 339 30.99 -13.65 -6.99
C PRO A 339 30.61 -13.91 -8.45
N GLU A 340 31.54 -14.51 -9.21
CA GLU A 340 31.32 -14.89 -10.61
C GLU A 340 30.36 -16.08 -10.75
N GLN A 341 29.64 -16.12 -11.88
CA GLN A 341 28.74 -17.22 -12.19
C GLN A 341 29.53 -18.53 -12.32
N GLY A 342 29.01 -19.62 -11.76
CA GLY A 342 29.70 -20.91 -11.64
C GLY A 342 30.69 -20.98 -10.46
N GLY A 343 30.98 -19.87 -9.78
CA GLY A 343 31.79 -19.84 -8.57
C GLY A 343 31.12 -20.58 -7.41
N ARG A 344 31.94 -21.17 -6.53
CA ARG A 344 31.48 -21.72 -5.24
C ARG A 344 31.61 -20.66 -4.16
N VAL A 345 30.62 -20.57 -3.29
CA VAL A 345 30.59 -19.66 -2.13
C VAL A 345 29.97 -20.37 -0.93
N GLY A 346 30.31 -19.91 0.27
CA GLY A 346 29.62 -20.32 1.49
C GLY A 346 28.54 -19.30 1.82
N VAL A 347 27.47 -19.75 2.46
CA VAL A 347 26.37 -18.90 2.92
C VAL A 347 26.20 -19.02 4.43
N THR A 348 26.10 -17.86 5.08
CA THR A 348 25.60 -17.74 6.47
C THR A 348 24.41 -16.81 6.51
N PHE A 349 23.64 -16.87 7.60
CA PHE A 349 22.38 -16.16 7.72
C PHE A 349 22.40 -15.16 8.87
N ASP A 350 21.94 -13.95 8.60
CA ASP A 350 21.80 -12.89 9.60
C ASP A 350 20.45 -12.96 10.30
N VAL A 351 20.47 -13.09 11.62
CA VAL A 351 19.27 -13.17 12.46
C VAL A 351 18.40 -11.92 12.32
N THR A 352 18.97 -10.73 12.10
CA THR A 352 18.18 -9.48 11.98
C THR A 352 17.35 -9.44 10.70
N GLU A 353 17.67 -10.30 9.73
CA GLU A 353 17.00 -10.41 8.45
C GLU A 353 16.17 -11.69 8.32
N THR A 354 15.97 -12.40 9.44
CA THR A 354 15.09 -13.56 9.53
C THR A 354 13.75 -13.20 10.14
N VAL A 355 12.68 -13.75 9.58
CA VAL A 355 11.30 -13.58 10.08
C VAL A 355 10.60 -14.92 10.06
N VAL A 356 10.07 -15.34 11.22
CA VAL A 356 9.19 -16.51 11.30
C VAL A 356 7.77 -16.07 11.01
N LEU A 357 7.17 -16.66 9.97
CA LEU A 357 5.83 -16.35 9.52
C LEU A 357 4.79 -17.16 10.31
N ALA A 358 3.53 -16.71 10.30
CA ALA A 358 2.44 -17.39 11.00
C ALA A 358 2.06 -18.73 10.38
#